data_AF-A0A2D6PHK3-F1
#
_entry.id   AF-A0A2D6PHK3-F1
#
_cell.length_a   1.000
_cell.length_b   1.000
_cell.length_c   1.000
_cell.angle_alpha   90.00
_cell.angle_beta   90.00
_cell.angle_gamma   90.00
#
_symmetry.space_group_name_H-M   'P 1'
#
loop_
_entity.id
_entity.type
_entity.pdbx_description
1 polymer ?
#
loop_
_entity_poly.entity_id
_entity_poly.type
_entity_poly.pdbx_seq_one_letter_code
_entity_poly.pdbx_strand_id
1 'polypeptide(L)'
;MAEEENEELWYRKIGFFNNPFSIKPAPFDFRIVGQDDILDELVYKIPAGTMSFVEGNLGTGKSTIMKHLIHRFKGKGQVIFFSCNRIDTDLNIEQLLIDKYGFWGRMFKAHPKNMIVLLDEAQELTQENTERIKYFFDQGNIKSVVFAGTKYNDTKFHDSVKERIGDGVLKLKNLSEEEAVSLIRNRIGNLNLLSDDIVKKLFKLAKENPRRLLQRCDRACRHIVENGEQEFTESHFDKLFGEEPKEEVKEKKVAKKPKKKTTKKTPKAPKKEDSEEDLHMEEKE
;
A
#
# COMPACT_ATOMS: atom_id res chain seq x y z
N MET A 1 14.80 -20.10 38.77
CA MET A 1 13.65 -19.57 38.04
C MET A 1 14.11 -18.25 37.48
N ALA A 2 14.37 -18.20 36.17
CA ALA A 2 14.67 -16.93 35.51
C ALA A 2 13.35 -16.15 35.48
N GLU A 3 13.30 -15.02 36.18
CA GLU A 3 12.32 -13.99 35.89
C GLU A 3 12.62 -13.53 34.46
N GLU A 4 11.85 -14.04 33.49
CA GLU A 4 11.73 -13.36 32.22
C GLU A 4 11.13 -11.99 32.55
N GLU A 5 11.99 -10.97 32.68
CA GLU A 5 11.60 -9.58 32.64
C GLU A 5 10.80 -9.39 31.34
N ASN A 6 9.48 -9.43 31.50
CA ASN A 6 8.56 -9.09 30.44
C ASN A 6 8.69 -7.57 30.28
N GLU A 7 9.68 -7.15 29.48
CA GLU A 7 10.01 -5.75 29.25
C GLU A 7 8.76 -5.07 28.70
N GLU A 8 8.03 -4.42 29.61
CA GLU A 8 6.73 -3.87 29.28
C GLU A 8 6.94 -2.76 28.25
N LEU A 9 6.31 -2.93 27.09
CA LEU A 9 6.45 -2.02 25.95
C LEU A 9 6.18 -0.58 26.37
N TRP A 10 7.04 0.37 25.98
CA TRP A 10 7.01 1.77 26.45
C TRP A 10 5.62 2.42 26.36
N TYR A 11 4.88 2.15 25.28
CA TYR A 11 3.56 2.75 25.05
C TYR A 11 2.46 2.17 25.96
N ARG A 12 2.65 0.96 26.50
CA ARG A 12 1.74 0.38 27.51
C ARG A 12 1.91 1.06 28.86
N LYS A 13 3.14 1.42 29.23
CA LYS A 13 3.46 2.15 30.47
C LYS A 13 2.75 3.50 30.56
N ILE A 14 2.39 4.10 29.42
CA ILE A 14 1.65 5.36 29.33
C ILE A 14 0.18 5.19 28.91
N GLY A 15 -0.35 3.96 28.99
CA GLY A 15 -1.79 3.68 28.86
C GLY A 15 -2.29 3.37 27.44
N PHE A 16 -1.43 3.23 26.43
CA PHE A 16 -1.87 2.82 25.10
C PHE A 16 -1.89 1.29 24.93
N PHE A 17 -2.96 0.78 24.32
CA PHE A 17 -3.05 -0.65 23.97
C PHE A 17 -2.14 -1.01 22.78
N ASN A 18 -2.00 -0.10 21.81
CA ASN A 18 -1.14 -0.21 20.63
C ASN A 18 -0.22 1.01 20.55
N ASN A 19 0.95 0.86 19.92
CA ASN A 19 1.84 2.00 19.69
C ASN A 19 1.13 3.12 18.89
N PRO A 20 0.93 4.32 19.48
CA PRO A 20 0.21 5.41 18.83
C PRO A 20 0.95 5.96 17.60
N PHE A 21 2.26 5.75 17.49
CA PHE A 21 3.10 6.20 16.38
C PHE A 21 3.40 5.11 15.34
N SER A 22 2.69 3.98 15.40
CA SER A 22 2.77 2.97 14.34
C SER A 22 2.44 3.59 12.97
N ILE A 23 3.34 3.36 12.01
CA ILE A 23 3.19 3.78 10.60
C ILE A 23 1.99 3.08 9.96
N LYS A 24 1.69 1.85 10.40
CA LYS A 24 0.49 1.13 9.97
C LYS A 24 -0.67 1.70 10.80
N PRO A 25 -1.60 2.46 10.20
CA PRO A 25 -2.77 2.93 10.92
C PRO A 25 -3.48 1.75 11.57
N ALA A 26 -3.88 1.94 12.82
CA ALA A 26 -4.70 0.97 13.54
C ALA A 26 -5.99 0.71 12.72
N PRO A 27 -6.63 -0.46 12.87
CA PRO A 27 -7.82 -0.83 12.09
C PRO A 27 -9.01 0.12 12.22
N PHE A 28 -8.95 1.12 13.11
CA PHE A 28 -10.03 2.05 13.43
C PHE A 28 -9.60 3.53 13.39
N ASP A 29 -8.34 3.85 13.08
CA ASP A 29 -7.90 5.24 12.93
C ASP A 29 -7.42 5.49 11.50
N PHE A 30 -8.37 5.88 10.65
CA PHE A 30 -8.13 6.24 9.25
C PHE A 30 -8.18 7.75 9.02
N ARG A 31 -8.08 8.56 10.09
CA ARG A 31 -8.07 10.01 9.94
C ARG A 31 -6.87 10.42 9.09
N ILE A 32 -7.18 11.09 7.99
CA ILE A 32 -6.21 11.68 7.09
C ILE A 32 -6.19 13.16 7.45
N VAL A 33 -5.00 13.74 7.54
CA VAL A 33 -4.84 15.16 7.82
C VAL A 33 -4.31 15.82 6.55
N GLY A 34 -4.89 16.95 6.16
CA GLY A 34 -4.42 17.79 5.06
C GLY A 34 -4.64 17.24 3.64
N GLN A 35 -5.48 16.21 3.48
CA GLN A 35 -5.79 15.62 2.17
C GLN A 35 -7.29 15.44 1.94
N ASP A 36 -8.13 16.22 2.64
CA ASP A 36 -9.58 16.11 2.56
C ASP A 36 -10.09 16.34 1.13
N ASP A 37 -9.58 17.38 0.44
CA ASP A 37 -9.93 17.67 -0.96
C ASP A 37 -9.71 16.48 -1.90
N ILE A 38 -8.55 15.82 -1.77
CA ILE A 38 -8.17 14.66 -2.60
C ILE A 38 -9.08 13.48 -2.30
N LEU A 39 -9.43 13.29 -1.02
CA LEU A 39 -10.30 12.21 -0.60
C LEU A 39 -11.73 12.43 -1.09
N ASP A 40 -12.26 13.64 -0.96
CA ASP A 40 -13.58 14.01 -1.45
C ASP A 40 -13.69 13.82 -2.96
N GLU A 41 -12.65 14.23 -3.70
CA GLU A 41 -12.58 14.03 -5.14
C GLU A 41 -12.58 12.54 -5.52
N LEU A 42 -11.81 11.70 -4.81
CA LEU A 42 -11.84 10.25 -5.02
C LEU A 42 -13.20 9.63 -4.66
N VAL A 43 -13.83 10.08 -3.58
CA VAL A 43 -15.15 9.62 -3.14
C VAL A 43 -16.22 9.96 -4.18
N TYR A 44 -16.07 11.07 -4.90
CA TYR A 44 -16.93 11.43 -6.03
C TYR A 44 -16.61 10.64 -7.31
N LYS A 45 -15.33 10.52 -7.68
CA LYS A 45 -14.86 9.89 -8.92
C LYS A 45 -15.10 8.37 -8.96
N ILE A 46 -14.94 7.66 -7.84
CA ILE A 46 -15.10 6.20 -7.78
C ILE A 46 -16.53 5.74 -8.15
N PRO A 47 -17.61 6.30 -7.59
CA PRO A 47 -18.97 6.02 -8.03
C PRO A 47 -19.29 6.45 -9.46
N ALA A 48 -18.60 7.47 -10.00
CA ALA A 48 -18.74 7.90 -11.38
C ALA A 48 -18.08 6.93 -12.39
N GLY A 49 -17.22 6.03 -11.91
CA GLY A 49 -16.61 4.99 -12.72
C GLY A 49 -15.40 5.47 -13.52
N THR A 50 -14.53 6.25 -12.89
CA THR A 50 -13.32 6.78 -13.54
C THR A 50 -12.07 5.96 -13.21
N MET A 51 -11.00 6.21 -13.97
CA MET A 51 -9.65 5.88 -13.54
C MET A 51 -8.99 7.12 -12.93
N SER A 52 -8.25 6.95 -11.84
CA SER A 52 -7.56 8.07 -11.17
C SER A 52 -6.20 7.63 -10.65
N PHE A 53 -5.27 8.57 -10.58
CA PHE A 53 -3.92 8.33 -10.08
C PHE A 53 -3.63 9.26 -8.90
N VAL A 54 -3.32 8.70 -7.74
CA VAL A 54 -2.89 9.43 -6.54
C VAL A 54 -1.36 9.48 -6.53
N GLU A 55 -0.83 10.66 -6.84
CA GLU A 55 0.60 10.94 -6.89
C GLU A 55 1.09 11.49 -5.55
N GLY A 56 2.21 10.97 -5.04
CA GLY A 56 2.84 11.55 -3.86
C GLY A 56 4.12 10.83 -3.47
N ASN A 57 5.04 11.54 -2.81
CA ASN A 57 6.31 10.98 -2.37
C ASN A 57 6.13 9.81 -1.38
N LEU A 58 7.18 9.03 -1.14
CA LEU A 58 7.15 7.95 -0.15
C LEU A 58 6.84 8.50 1.24
N GLY A 59 5.84 7.94 1.92
CA GLY A 59 5.50 8.34 3.30
C GLY A 59 4.52 9.51 3.43
N THR A 60 3.98 10.03 2.32
CA THR A 60 2.97 11.13 2.29
C THR A 60 1.54 10.69 2.62
N GLY A 61 1.26 9.39 2.76
CA GLY A 61 -0.06 8.89 3.15
C GLY A 61 -0.90 8.23 2.06
N LYS A 62 -0.35 7.95 0.87
CA LYS A 62 -1.04 7.20 -0.21
C LYS A 62 -1.74 5.93 0.28
N SER A 63 -1.02 5.05 1.00
CA SER A 63 -1.61 3.82 1.54
C SER A 63 -2.68 4.08 2.61
N THR A 64 -2.63 5.22 3.31
CA THR A 64 -3.68 5.65 4.25
C THR A 64 -4.95 6.04 3.49
N ILE A 65 -4.83 6.81 2.41
CA ILE A 65 -5.93 7.11 1.49
C ILE A 65 -6.56 5.82 0.96
N MET A 66 -5.74 4.89 0.46
CA MET A 66 -6.24 3.61 -0.04
C MET A 66 -7.03 2.84 1.03
N LYS A 67 -6.54 2.78 2.27
CA LYS A 67 -7.26 2.15 3.38
C LYS A 67 -8.59 2.84 3.71
N HIS A 68 -8.62 4.18 3.65
CA HIS A 68 -9.85 4.93 3.83
C HIS A 68 -10.87 4.58 2.74
N LEU A 69 -10.44 4.53 1.47
CA LEU A 69 -11.30 4.10 0.36
C LEU A 69 -11.81 2.67 0.52
N ILE A 70 -10.95 1.72 0.96
CA ILE A 70 -11.39 0.36 1.29
C ILE A 70 -12.48 0.41 2.35
N HIS A 71 -12.28 1.14 3.45
CA HIS A 71 -13.27 1.23 4.52
C HIS A 71 -14.60 1.81 4.02
N ARG A 72 -14.53 2.86 3.19
CA ARG A 72 -15.69 3.54 2.62
C ARG A 72 -16.51 2.67 1.67
N PHE A 73 -15.84 1.88 0.83
CA PHE A 73 -16.49 1.14 -0.28
C PHE A 73 -16.60 -0.37 -0.06
N LYS A 74 -15.95 -0.97 0.95
CA LYS A 74 -15.98 -2.43 1.21
C LYS A 74 -17.37 -3.01 1.46
N GLY A 75 -18.33 -2.20 1.88
CA GLY A 75 -19.67 -2.64 2.33
C GLY A 75 -20.47 -3.45 1.30
N LYS A 76 -20.09 -3.44 0.02
CA LYS A 76 -20.74 -4.23 -1.04
C LYS A 76 -19.91 -5.41 -1.55
N GLY A 77 -18.76 -5.71 -0.94
CA GLY A 77 -17.84 -6.77 -1.41
C GLY A 77 -17.13 -6.44 -2.74
N GLN A 78 -17.28 -5.23 -3.26
CA GLN A 78 -16.83 -4.83 -4.60
C GLN A 78 -15.42 -4.25 -4.66
N VAL A 79 -14.66 -4.25 -3.56
CA VAL A 79 -13.32 -3.62 -3.51
C VAL A 79 -12.22 -4.68 -3.58
N ILE A 80 -11.32 -4.52 -4.56
CA ILE A 80 -10.04 -5.20 -4.66
C ILE A 80 -8.95 -4.21 -4.27
N PHE A 81 -8.09 -4.60 -3.34
CA PHE A 81 -6.88 -3.85 -3.01
C PHE A 81 -5.67 -4.72 -3.25
N PHE A 82 -4.66 -4.18 -3.94
CA PHE A 82 -3.43 -4.89 -4.22
C PHE A 82 -2.22 -3.95 -4.13
N SER A 83 -1.12 -4.46 -3.58
CA SER A 83 0.16 -3.76 -3.46
C SER A 83 1.10 -4.28 -4.54
N CYS A 84 1.37 -3.48 -5.57
CA CYS A 84 2.08 -3.89 -6.78
C CYS A 84 3.56 -4.24 -6.54
N ASN A 85 4.15 -3.80 -5.43
CA ASN A 85 5.51 -4.22 -5.04
C ASN A 85 5.64 -5.71 -4.67
N ARG A 86 4.54 -6.46 -4.58
CA ARG A 86 4.53 -7.92 -4.31
C ARG A 86 4.50 -8.77 -5.58
N ILE A 87 4.58 -8.13 -6.75
CA ILE A 87 4.53 -8.78 -8.05
C ILE A 87 5.88 -9.46 -8.29
N ASP A 88 5.98 -10.75 -7.98
CA ASP A 88 7.12 -11.58 -8.40
C ASP A 88 7.06 -11.91 -9.91
N THR A 89 5.86 -11.88 -10.50
CA THR A 89 5.49 -12.12 -11.91
C THR A 89 4.26 -11.28 -12.28
N ASP A 90 3.93 -11.11 -13.57
CA ASP A 90 2.79 -10.31 -14.05
C ASP A 90 1.52 -10.36 -13.20
N LEU A 91 0.95 -9.18 -12.92
CA LEU A 91 -0.29 -9.05 -12.16
C LEU A 91 -1.45 -9.72 -12.92
N ASN A 92 -1.95 -10.83 -12.39
CA ASN A 92 -3.13 -11.48 -12.93
C ASN A 92 -4.41 -10.83 -12.37
N ILE A 93 -4.82 -9.73 -13.00
CA ILE A 93 -6.07 -9.01 -12.66
C ILE A 93 -7.29 -9.91 -12.76
N GLU A 94 -7.33 -10.81 -13.75
CA GLU A 94 -8.44 -11.74 -13.92
C GLU A 94 -8.60 -12.64 -12.69
N GLN A 95 -7.49 -13.19 -12.18
CA GLN A 95 -7.49 -13.99 -10.97
C GLN A 95 -7.98 -13.19 -9.76
N LEU A 96 -7.55 -11.93 -9.62
CA LEU A 96 -8.03 -11.05 -8.54
C LEU A 96 -9.55 -10.79 -8.62
N LEU A 97 -10.10 -10.66 -9.82
CA LEU A 97 -11.54 -10.52 -10.05
C LEU A 97 -12.28 -11.82 -9.71
N ILE A 98 -11.79 -12.96 -10.18
CA ILE A 98 -12.39 -14.28 -9.94
C ILE A 98 -12.38 -14.62 -8.44
N ASP A 99 -11.28 -14.35 -7.74
CA ASP A 99 -11.16 -14.67 -6.31
C ASP A 99 -12.16 -13.93 -5.42
N LYS A 100 -12.71 -12.80 -5.90
CA LYS A 100 -13.77 -12.07 -5.17
C LYS A 100 -15.14 -12.73 -5.22
N TYR A 101 -15.41 -13.59 -6.22
CA TYR A 101 -16.67 -14.33 -6.29
C TYR A 101 -16.70 -15.59 -5.40
N GLY A 102 -15.55 -15.98 -4.83
CA GLY A 102 -15.44 -17.24 -4.10
C GLY A 102 -15.58 -18.47 -5.01
N PHE A 103 -15.90 -19.62 -4.40
CA PHE A 103 -15.89 -20.92 -5.07
C PHE A 103 -16.82 -20.99 -6.30
N TRP A 104 -17.99 -20.36 -6.23
CA TRP A 104 -19.01 -20.40 -7.29
C TRP A 104 -18.59 -19.63 -8.55
N GLY A 105 -17.93 -18.47 -8.43
CA GLY A 105 -17.45 -17.75 -9.62
C GLY A 105 -16.32 -18.47 -10.35
N ARG A 106 -15.49 -19.23 -9.64
CA ARG A 106 -14.45 -20.06 -10.27
C ARG A 106 -15.05 -21.16 -11.14
N MET A 107 -16.15 -21.77 -10.69
CA MET A 107 -16.81 -22.86 -11.42
C MET A 107 -17.54 -22.36 -12.68
N PHE A 108 -18.13 -21.16 -12.64
CA PHE A 108 -18.88 -20.61 -13.78
C PHE A 108 -18.08 -19.62 -14.65
N LYS A 109 -16.81 -19.34 -14.32
CA LYS A 109 -15.97 -18.29 -14.96
C LYS A 109 -16.69 -16.94 -15.12
N ALA A 110 -17.65 -16.65 -14.25
CA ALA A 110 -18.40 -15.41 -14.28
C ALA A 110 -17.56 -14.31 -13.64
N HIS A 111 -17.26 -13.25 -14.40
CA HIS A 111 -16.52 -12.12 -13.87
C HIS A 111 -17.45 -11.20 -13.06
N PRO A 112 -16.99 -10.69 -11.90
CA PRO A 112 -17.71 -9.62 -11.21
C PRO A 112 -17.94 -8.43 -12.12
N LYS A 113 -19.07 -7.76 -11.90
CA LYS A 113 -19.36 -6.44 -12.48
C LYS A 113 -19.21 -5.37 -11.42
N ASN A 114 -18.86 -4.18 -11.87
CA ASN A 114 -18.77 -2.98 -11.07
C ASN A 114 -17.74 -3.00 -9.93
N MET A 115 -16.59 -3.66 -10.13
CA MET A 115 -15.53 -3.70 -9.13
C MET A 115 -14.78 -2.37 -9.00
N ILE A 116 -14.35 -2.03 -7.79
CA ILE A 116 -13.44 -0.94 -7.51
C ILE A 116 -12.07 -1.54 -7.25
N VAL A 117 -11.08 -1.17 -8.05
CA VAL A 117 -9.73 -1.69 -7.97
C VAL A 117 -8.79 -0.62 -7.46
N LEU A 118 -8.12 -0.90 -6.34
CA LEU A 118 -7.18 0.00 -5.67
C LEU A 118 -5.78 -0.61 -5.75
N LEU A 119 -4.86 0.06 -6.44
CA LEU A 119 -3.51 -0.44 -6.73
C LEU A 119 -2.47 0.50 -6.11
N ASP A 120 -1.78 0.04 -5.06
CA ASP A 120 -0.70 0.78 -4.41
C ASP A 120 0.66 0.43 -5.00
N GLU A 121 1.60 1.37 -4.97
CA GLU A 121 2.92 1.28 -5.64
C GLU A 121 2.82 1.01 -7.15
N ALA A 122 1.90 1.69 -7.82
CA ALA A 122 1.53 1.45 -9.22
C ALA A 122 2.67 1.66 -10.23
N GLN A 123 3.78 2.32 -9.86
CA GLN A 123 4.98 2.41 -10.71
C GLN A 123 5.59 1.03 -11.03
N GLU A 124 5.26 0.00 -10.26
CA GLU A 124 5.71 -1.37 -10.49
C GLU A 124 4.90 -2.10 -11.59
N LEU A 125 3.77 -1.52 -12.05
CA LEU A 125 2.95 -2.13 -13.11
C LEU A 125 3.65 -2.04 -14.48
N THR A 126 3.54 -3.13 -15.24
CA THR A 126 3.96 -3.18 -16.64
C THR A 126 2.86 -2.66 -17.57
N GLN A 127 3.21 -2.32 -18.82
CA GLN A 127 2.24 -1.94 -19.86
C GLN A 127 1.17 -3.02 -20.03
N GLU A 128 1.58 -4.29 -20.14
CA GLU A 128 0.67 -5.43 -20.25
C GLU A 128 -0.30 -5.54 -19.07
N ASN A 129 0.18 -5.31 -17.83
CA ASN A 129 -0.72 -5.28 -16.67
C ASN A 129 -1.76 -4.17 -16.81
N THR A 130 -1.36 -2.98 -17.25
CA THR A 130 -2.28 -1.84 -17.40
C THR A 130 -3.27 -2.00 -18.56
N GLU A 131 -2.87 -2.62 -19.67
CA GLU A 131 -3.76 -3.00 -20.78
C GLU A 131 -4.84 -3.98 -20.31
N ARG A 132 -4.47 -4.99 -19.52
CA ARG A 132 -5.43 -5.94 -18.95
C ARG A 132 -6.41 -5.26 -17.99
N ILE A 133 -5.94 -4.33 -17.16
CA ILE A 133 -6.82 -3.52 -16.29
C ILE A 133 -7.83 -2.75 -17.16
N LYS A 134 -7.36 -2.10 -18.22
CA LYS A 134 -8.23 -1.36 -19.14
C LYS A 134 -9.25 -2.26 -19.82
N TYR A 135 -8.85 -3.44 -20.27
CA TYR A 135 -9.76 -4.41 -20.86
C TYR A 135 -10.94 -4.71 -19.92
N PHE A 136 -10.68 -5.08 -18.66
CA PHE A 136 -11.74 -5.36 -17.69
C PHE A 136 -12.55 -4.12 -17.28
N PHE A 137 -11.96 -2.93 -17.36
CA PHE A 137 -12.68 -1.68 -17.19
C PHE A 137 -13.66 -1.42 -18.33
N ASP A 138 -13.21 -1.54 -19.59
CA ASP A 138 -14.03 -1.32 -20.78
C ASP A 138 -15.18 -2.35 -20.90
N GLN A 139 -14.98 -3.58 -20.40
CA GLN A 139 -16.01 -4.62 -20.33
C GLN A 139 -17.03 -4.40 -19.18
N GLY A 140 -16.84 -3.40 -18.33
CA GLY A 140 -17.72 -3.13 -17.18
C GLY A 140 -17.52 -4.08 -15.99
N ASN A 141 -16.48 -4.91 -16.02
CA ASN A 141 -16.10 -5.74 -14.87
C ASN A 141 -15.53 -4.89 -13.75
N ILE A 142 -14.66 -3.95 -14.11
CA ILE A 142 -14.13 -2.93 -13.22
C ILE A 142 -14.90 -1.63 -13.48
N LYS A 143 -15.57 -1.12 -12.45
CA LYS A 143 -16.21 0.20 -12.48
C LYS A 143 -15.20 1.33 -12.40
N SER A 144 -14.25 1.23 -11.48
CA SER A 144 -13.29 2.31 -11.20
C SER A 144 -11.95 1.73 -10.79
N VAL A 145 -10.88 2.45 -11.14
CA VAL A 145 -9.51 2.11 -10.76
C VAL A 145 -8.87 3.32 -10.10
N VAL A 146 -8.30 3.13 -8.91
CA VAL A 146 -7.43 4.12 -8.27
C VAL A 146 -6.04 3.55 -8.18
N PHE A 147 -5.11 4.16 -8.91
CA PHE A 147 -3.68 3.89 -8.82
C PHE A 147 -3.08 4.82 -7.77
N ALA A 148 -2.10 4.35 -6.99
CA ALA A 148 -1.26 5.21 -6.15
C ALA A 148 0.22 4.95 -6.48
N GLY A 149 0.98 6.00 -6.69
CA GLY A 149 2.41 5.89 -7.01
C GLY A 149 3.19 7.15 -6.67
N THR A 150 4.49 7.14 -6.92
CA THR A 150 5.38 8.27 -6.62
C THR A 150 5.22 9.42 -7.60
N LYS A 151 5.33 9.14 -8.90
CA LYS A 151 5.21 10.09 -10.00
C LYS A 151 4.47 9.42 -11.15
N TYR A 152 3.40 10.06 -11.62
CA TYR A 152 2.57 9.57 -12.71
C TYR A 152 3.33 9.48 -14.03
N ASN A 153 4.13 10.51 -14.34
CA ASN A 153 4.90 10.58 -15.58
C ASN A 153 5.99 9.51 -15.70
N ASP A 154 6.47 8.98 -14.57
CA ASP A 154 7.51 7.94 -14.54
C ASP A 154 6.93 6.52 -14.64
N THR A 155 5.60 6.39 -14.69
CA THR A 155 4.94 5.10 -14.81
C THR A 155 5.10 4.51 -16.21
N LYS A 156 5.13 3.17 -16.27
CA LYS A 156 5.11 2.41 -17.53
C LYS A 156 3.69 2.09 -17.96
N PHE A 157 2.74 2.99 -17.70
CA PHE A 157 1.36 2.78 -18.11
C PHE A 157 1.26 2.84 -19.63
N HIS A 158 0.45 1.97 -20.21
CA HIS A 158 0.08 2.07 -21.61
C HIS A 158 -0.69 3.37 -21.89
N ASP A 159 -0.49 3.98 -23.06
CA ASP A 159 -1.03 5.32 -23.37
C ASP A 159 -2.56 5.37 -23.27
N SER A 160 -3.23 4.31 -23.68
CA SER A 160 -4.69 4.20 -23.55
C SER A 160 -5.21 4.22 -22.11
N VAL A 161 -4.39 3.84 -21.12
CA VAL A 161 -4.72 3.99 -19.69
C VAL A 161 -4.43 5.42 -19.24
N LYS A 162 -3.38 6.04 -19.77
CA LYS A 162 -3.09 7.45 -19.50
C LYS A 162 -4.21 8.37 -20.00
N GLU A 163 -4.72 8.13 -21.20
CA GLU A 163 -5.88 8.81 -21.77
C GLU A 163 -7.13 8.67 -20.90
N ARG A 164 -7.38 7.46 -20.36
CA ARG A 164 -8.50 7.20 -19.43
C ARG A 164 -8.34 7.90 -18.08
N ILE A 165 -7.10 8.07 -17.61
CA ILE A 165 -6.82 8.83 -16.39
C ILE A 165 -7.03 10.32 -16.68
N GLY A 166 -6.51 10.85 -17.80
CA GLY A 166 -6.73 12.24 -18.21
C GLY A 166 -6.33 13.24 -17.13
N ASP A 167 -7.28 14.07 -16.71
CA ASP A 167 -7.16 15.05 -15.62
C ASP A 167 -7.31 14.41 -14.21
N GLY A 168 -7.49 13.08 -14.13
CA GLY A 168 -7.63 12.29 -12.92
C GLY A 168 -6.35 12.08 -12.11
N VAL A 169 -5.33 12.93 -12.28
CA VAL A 169 -4.09 12.88 -11.51
C VAL A 169 -4.20 13.79 -10.29
N LEU A 170 -4.29 13.17 -9.12
CA LEU A 170 -4.49 13.82 -7.83
C LEU A 170 -3.19 13.84 -7.04
N LYS A 171 -2.63 15.02 -6.79
CA LYS A 171 -1.33 15.18 -6.12
C LYS A 171 -1.51 15.42 -4.64
N LEU A 172 -0.90 14.57 -3.81
CA LEU A 172 -0.87 14.76 -2.37
C LEU A 172 -0.02 15.97 -2.01
N LYS A 173 -0.57 16.78 -1.10
CA LYS A 173 0.12 17.94 -0.54
C LYS A 173 1.10 17.48 0.54
N ASN A 174 2.19 18.22 0.74
CA ASN A 174 2.95 18.07 1.99
C ASN A 174 2.10 18.60 3.15
N LEU A 175 2.29 18.04 4.34
CA LEU A 175 1.60 18.58 5.51
C LEU A 175 2.22 19.91 5.93
N SER A 176 1.39 20.83 6.41
CA SER A 176 1.86 21.99 7.16
C SER A 176 2.37 21.59 8.56
N GLU A 177 3.03 22.50 9.25
CA GLU A 177 3.45 22.30 10.63
C GLU A 177 2.26 22.07 11.57
N GLU A 178 1.16 22.79 11.36
CA GLU A 178 -0.08 22.70 12.12
C GLU A 178 -0.79 21.37 11.84
N GLU A 179 -0.80 20.92 10.59
CA GLU A 179 -1.31 19.60 10.20
C GLU A 179 -0.47 18.47 10.80
N ALA A 180 0.85 18.64 10.86
CA ALA A 180 1.74 17.70 11.54
C ALA A 180 1.44 17.64 13.05
N VAL A 181 1.22 18.78 13.71
CA VAL A 181 0.76 18.82 15.11
C VAL A 181 -0.57 18.10 15.25
N SER A 182 -1.55 18.42 14.41
CA SER A 182 -2.88 17.78 14.42
C SER A 182 -2.78 16.26 14.23
N LEU A 183 -1.92 15.78 13.33
CA LEU A 183 -1.65 14.35 13.14
C LEU A 183 -1.16 13.68 14.43
N ILE A 184 -0.25 14.32 15.17
CA ILE A 184 0.27 13.79 16.43
C ILE A 184 -0.80 13.85 17.52
N ARG A 185 -1.50 14.97 17.69
CA ARG A 185 -2.58 15.13 18.68
C ARG A 185 -3.73 14.17 18.45
N ASN A 186 -4.08 13.89 17.19
CA ASN A 186 -5.06 12.86 16.87
C ASN A 186 -4.66 11.46 17.38
N ARG A 187 -3.35 11.16 17.47
CA ARG A 187 -2.83 9.85 17.89
C ARG A 187 -2.66 9.71 19.39
N ILE A 188 -2.20 10.76 20.08
CA ILE A 188 -1.91 10.71 21.53
C ILE A 188 -2.90 11.49 22.39
N GLY A 189 -3.88 12.16 21.78
CA GLY A 189 -4.82 13.03 22.47
C GLY A 189 -4.12 14.23 23.12
N ASN A 190 -4.52 14.53 24.36
CA ASN A 190 -4.02 15.66 25.14
C ASN A 190 -2.84 15.29 26.05
N LEU A 191 -2.16 14.16 25.81
CA LEU A 191 -0.98 13.80 26.58
C LEU A 191 0.16 14.78 26.27
N ASN A 192 0.72 15.38 27.32
CA ASN A 192 1.81 16.34 27.25
C ASN A 192 3.20 15.66 27.15
N LEU A 193 3.29 14.59 26.36
CA LEU A 193 4.55 13.86 26.14
C LEU A 193 5.49 14.62 25.19
N LEU A 194 4.90 15.32 24.23
CA LEU A 194 5.57 16.14 23.24
C LEU A 194 4.83 17.49 23.20
N SER A 195 5.54 18.60 23.35
CA SER A 195 4.95 19.93 23.08
C SER A 195 4.75 20.15 21.58
N ASP A 196 3.88 21.08 21.21
CA ASP A 196 3.63 21.39 19.79
C ASP A 196 4.91 21.87 19.08
N ASP A 197 5.75 22.66 19.78
CA ASP A 197 7.01 23.14 19.23
C ASP A 197 8.01 22.01 18.99
N ILE A 198 8.06 21.01 19.88
CA ILE A 198 8.86 19.79 19.68
C ILE A 198 8.35 19.01 18.48
N VAL A 199 7.03 18.85 18.32
CA VAL A 199 6.44 18.19 17.14
C VAL A 199 6.85 18.89 15.86
N LYS A 200 6.76 20.23 15.82
CA LYS A 200 7.18 21.04 14.67
C LYS A 200 8.67 20.88 14.36
N LYS A 201 9.53 20.86 15.39
CA LYS A 201 10.98 20.60 15.23
C LYS A 201 11.26 19.21 14.67
N LEU A 202 10.62 18.17 15.22
CA LEU A 202 10.74 16.81 14.70
C LEU A 202 10.24 16.69 13.26
N PHE A 203 9.19 17.45 12.90
CA PHE A 203 8.64 17.48 11.54
C PHE A 203 9.58 18.17 10.55
N LYS A 204 10.17 19.31 10.91
CA LYS A 204 11.23 19.97 10.12
C LYS A 204 12.41 19.06 9.90
N LEU A 205 12.90 18.45 10.98
CA LEU A 205 13.96 17.46 10.90
C LEU A 205 13.55 16.34 9.94
N ALA A 206 12.26 15.93 9.94
CA ALA A 206 11.72 14.85 9.13
C ALA A 206 11.59 15.20 7.64
N LYS A 207 12.00 16.42 7.25
CA LYS A 207 11.84 16.97 5.90
C LYS A 207 10.38 16.90 5.46
N GLU A 208 9.49 17.32 6.36
CA GLU A 208 8.04 17.38 6.14
C GLU A 208 7.40 16.03 5.79
N ASN A 209 8.04 14.91 6.18
CA ASN A 209 7.56 13.58 5.86
C ASN A 209 6.77 12.97 7.03
N PRO A 210 5.45 12.70 6.87
CA PRO A 210 4.62 12.20 7.97
C PRO A 210 5.10 10.87 8.55
N ARG A 211 5.56 9.94 7.68
CA ARG A 211 6.09 8.65 8.15
C ARG A 211 7.33 8.83 9.03
N ARG A 212 8.27 9.68 8.63
CA ARG A 212 9.50 9.96 9.40
C ARG A 212 9.19 10.71 10.70
N LEU A 213 8.22 11.63 10.67
CA LEU A 213 7.73 12.29 11.87
C LEU A 213 7.26 11.26 12.90
N LEU A 214 6.37 10.34 12.51
CA LEU A 214 5.87 9.29 13.42
C LEU A 214 7.01 8.44 14.00
N GLN A 215 8.00 8.05 13.19
CA GLN A 215 9.17 7.30 13.67
C GLN A 215 9.98 8.06 14.71
N ARG A 216 10.10 9.37 14.56
CA ARG A 216 10.84 10.22 15.50
C ARG A 216 10.06 10.49 16.76
N CYS A 217 8.74 10.69 16.67
CA CYS A 217 7.87 10.75 17.84
C CYS A 217 7.92 9.43 18.63
N ASP A 218 7.92 8.26 17.96
CA ASP A 218 8.11 6.96 18.62
C ASP A 218 9.43 6.90 19.41
N ARG A 219 10.54 7.29 18.77
CA ARG A 219 11.86 7.31 19.42
C ARG A 219 11.91 8.30 20.59
N ALA A 220 11.31 9.48 20.43
CA ALA A 220 11.25 10.51 21.47
C ALA A 220 10.45 10.03 22.69
N CYS A 221 9.24 9.51 22.48
CA CYS A 221 8.39 9.04 23.57
C CYS A 221 8.95 7.79 24.25
N ARG A 222 9.60 6.89 23.50
CA ARG A 222 10.32 5.76 24.09
C ARG A 222 11.42 6.22 25.05
N HIS A 223 12.22 7.21 24.63
CA HIS A 223 13.30 7.75 25.46
C HIS A 223 12.81 8.26 26.81
N ILE A 224 11.77 9.10 26.83
CA ILE A 224 11.29 9.68 28.10
C ILE A 224 10.72 8.60 29.02
N VAL A 225 10.01 7.61 28.48
CA VAL A 225 9.44 6.51 29.27
C VAL A 225 10.53 5.62 29.85
N GLU A 226 11.59 5.32 29.09
CA GLU A 226 12.73 4.52 29.56
C GLU A 226 13.55 5.24 30.63
N ASN A 227 13.57 6.57 30.63
CA ASN A 227 14.29 7.40 31.62
C ASN A 227 13.40 7.89 32.77
N GLY A 228 12.12 7.50 32.81
CA GLY A 228 11.18 7.93 33.87
C GLY A 228 10.78 9.41 33.80
N GLU A 229 10.97 10.04 32.64
CA GLU A 229 10.67 11.44 32.38
C GLU A 229 9.21 11.61 31.90
N GLN A 230 8.59 12.74 32.25
CA GLN A 230 7.17 13.00 31.94
C GLN A 230 6.96 13.69 30.58
N GLU A 231 7.96 14.41 30.10
CA GLU A 231 7.89 15.24 28.89
C GLU A 231 9.21 15.22 28.12
N PHE A 232 9.11 15.25 26.79
CA PHE A 232 10.26 15.42 25.91
C PHE A 232 10.66 16.89 25.78
N THR A 233 11.83 17.25 26.27
CA THR A 233 12.35 18.63 26.31
C THR A 233 13.32 18.91 25.17
N GLU A 234 13.72 20.17 25.02
CA GLU A 234 14.77 20.60 24.09
C GLU A 234 16.12 19.92 24.35
N SER A 235 16.48 19.72 25.63
CA SER A 235 17.70 18.99 26.00
C SER A 235 17.67 17.56 25.45
N HIS A 236 16.51 16.89 25.50
CA HIS A 236 16.36 15.55 24.95
C HIS A 236 16.43 15.56 23.43
N PHE A 237 15.86 16.60 22.79
CA PHE A 237 15.95 16.79 21.34
C PHE A 237 17.40 16.86 20.88
N ASP A 238 18.20 17.77 21.48
CA ASP A 238 19.59 17.97 21.11
C ASP A 238 20.42 16.70 21.35
N LYS A 239 20.21 16.02 22.49
CA LYS A 239 20.89 14.76 22.82
C LYS A 239 20.58 13.62 21.84
N LEU A 240 19.33 13.50 21.38
CA LEU A 240 18.90 12.38 20.52
C LEU A 240 19.06 12.63 19.02
N PHE A 241 18.95 13.89 18.60
CA PHE A 241 18.83 14.28 17.20
C PHE A 241 19.82 15.37 16.77
N GLY A 242 20.49 16.05 17.70
CA GLY A 242 21.44 17.14 17.40
C GLY A 242 22.71 16.69 16.70
N GLU A 243 23.10 15.41 16.85
CA GLU A 243 24.32 14.85 16.25
C GLU A 243 24.08 13.92 15.06
N GLU A 244 22.86 13.84 14.47
CA GLU A 244 22.67 12.97 13.29
C GLU A 244 23.64 13.42 12.18
N PRO A 245 24.64 12.58 11.80
CA PRO A 245 25.51 12.90 10.69
C PRO A 245 24.60 13.08 9.48
N LYS A 246 24.77 14.16 8.72
CA LYS A 246 24.02 14.40 7.49
C LYS A 246 24.13 13.16 6.60
N GLU A 247 23.14 12.27 6.66
CA GLU A 247 23.11 11.09 5.79
C GLU A 247 23.01 11.61 4.36
N GLU A 248 24.12 11.54 3.64
CA GLU A 248 24.09 11.48 2.19
C GLU A 248 23.13 10.35 1.83
N VAL A 249 22.00 10.71 1.21
CA VAL A 249 21.03 9.75 0.72
C VAL A 249 21.70 9.00 -0.43
N LYS A 250 22.50 7.99 -0.08
CA LYS A 250 22.90 6.95 -1.02
C LYS A 250 21.64 6.15 -1.28
N GLU A 251 20.91 6.54 -2.33
CA GLU A 251 19.89 5.69 -2.94
C GLU A 251 20.53 4.31 -3.11
N LYS A 252 20.16 3.37 -2.23
CA LYS A 252 20.50 1.97 -2.42
C LYS A 252 19.79 1.57 -3.70
N LYS A 253 20.51 1.61 -4.83
CA LYS A 253 20.13 0.94 -6.06
C LYS A 253 19.75 -0.48 -5.64
N VAL A 254 18.45 -0.77 -5.66
CA VAL A 254 17.92 -2.09 -5.38
C VAL A 254 18.62 -3.02 -6.37
N ALA A 255 19.52 -3.85 -5.84
CA ALA A 255 20.25 -4.82 -6.63
C ALA A 255 19.20 -5.71 -7.30
N LYS A 256 19.06 -5.57 -8.62
CA LYS A 256 18.22 -6.46 -9.43
C LYS A 256 18.67 -7.88 -9.12
N LYS A 257 17.81 -8.67 -8.47
CA LYS A 257 18.06 -10.10 -8.27
C LYS A 257 18.44 -10.71 -9.63
N PRO A 258 19.52 -11.50 -9.71
CA PRO A 258 19.89 -12.15 -10.96
C PRO A 258 18.70 -12.99 -11.45
N LYS A 259 18.23 -12.70 -12.66
CA LYS A 259 17.20 -13.49 -13.35
C LYS A 259 17.67 -14.95 -13.37
N LYS A 260 16.95 -15.83 -12.66
CA LYS A 260 17.14 -17.29 -12.80
C LYS A 260 16.99 -17.63 -14.28
N LYS A 261 18.07 -18.10 -14.91
CA LYS A 261 18.03 -18.70 -16.25
C LYS A 261 17.07 -19.89 -16.18
N THR A 262 15.88 -19.74 -16.74
CA THR A 262 14.99 -20.86 -17.07
C THR A 262 15.69 -21.72 -18.11
N THR A 263 16.19 -22.88 -17.69
CA THR A 263 16.63 -23.95 -18.58
C THR A 263 15.44 -24.43 -19.40
N LYS A 264 15.46 -24.16 -20.71
CA LYS A 264 14.55 -24.79 -21.68
C LYS A 264 14.74 -26.31 -21.58
N LYS A 265 13.76 -27.01 -20.99
CA LYS A 265 13.61 -28.46 -21.17
C LYS A 265 13.11 -28.67 -22.61
N THR A 266 13.97 -29.26 -23.43
CA THR A 266 13.62 -29.80 -24.74
C THR A 266 12.57 -30.90 -24.57
N PRO A 267 11.49 -30.94 -25.35
CA PRO A 267 10.53 -32.04 -25.32
C PRO A 267 11.21 -33.32 -25.84
N LYS A 268 11.15 -34.39 -25.03
CA LYS A 268 11.52 -35.74 -25.45
C LYS A 268 10.51 -36.22 -26.50
N ALA A 269 11.02 -36.71 -27.63
CA ALA A 269 10.24 -37.37 -28.66
C ALA A 269 9.50 -38.61 -28.10
N PRO A 270 8.28 -38.91 -28.56
CA PRO A 270 7.58 -40.14 -28.21
C PRO A 270 8.28 -41.32 -28.87
N LYS A 271 8.56 -42.36 -28.08
CA LYS A 271 8.96 -43.67 -28.58
C LYS A 271 7.75 -44.31 -29.26
N LYS A 272 7.95 -44.75 -30.50
CA LYS A 272 7.11 -45.74 -31.17
C LYS A 272 7.23 -47.06 -30.42
N GLU A 273 6.09 -47.62 -30.03
CA GLU A 273 5.96 -49.06 -29.81
C GLU A 273 4.92 -49.55 -30.81
N ASP A 274 5.41 -50.36 -31.74
CA ASP A 274 4.64 -51.18 -32.66
C ASP A 274 4.17 -52.44 -31.91
N SER A 275 2.89 -52.78 -32.04
CA SER A 275 2.42 -54.17 -32.07
C SER A 275 0.98 -54.22 -32.61
N GLU A 276 0.89 -54.55 -33.91
CA GLU A 276 -0.06 -55.52 -34.51
C GLU A 276 -0.19 -56.75 -33.57
N GLU A 277 -1.25 -57.56 -33.46
CA GLU A 277 -2.48 -57.95 -34.17
C GLU A 277 -3.34 -58.59 -33.01
N ASP A 278 -4.67 -58.66 -32.99
CA ASP A 278 -5.48 -59.53 -33.84
C ASP A 278 -6.99 -59.39 -33.54
N LEU A 279 -7.76 -59.84 -34.52
CA LEU A 279 -9.22 -59.93 -34.68
C LEU A 279 -10.03 -60.56 -33.54
N HIS A 280 -11.25 -60.06 -33.30
CA HIS A 280 -12.47 -60.82 -33.65
C HIS A 280 -13.76 -59.98 -33.60
N MET A 281 -14.55 -60.14 -34.66
CA MET A 281 -15.96 -59.76 -34.78
C MET A 281 -16.83 -60.52 -33.77
N GLU A 282 -17.89 -59.87 -33.27
CA GLU A 282 -19.25 -60.38 -33.44
C GLU A 282 -20.28 -59.29 -33.07
N GLU A 283 -21.12 -58.96 -34.04
CA GLU A 283 -22.41 -58.31 -33.84
C GLU A 283 -23.36 -59.30 -33.15
N LYS A 284 -24.19 -58.79 -32.23
CA LYS A 284 -25.58 -59.24 -32.06
C LYS A 284 -26.38 -58.26 -31.21
N GLU A 285 -27.42 -57.74 -31.86
CA GLU A 285 -28.73 -57.24 -31.40
C GLU A 285 -28.83 -56.40 -30.12
#